data_AF-A0A179GVL2-F1
#
_entry.id   AF-A0A179GVL2-F1
#
_cell.length_a   1.000
_cell.length_b   1.000
_cell.length_c   1.000
_cell.angle_alpha   90.00
_cell.angle_beta   90.00
_cell.angle_gamma   90.00
#
_symmetry.space_group_name_H-M   'P 1'
#
loop_
_entity.id
_entity.type
_entity.pdbx_description
1 polymer ?
#
loop_
_entity_poly.entity_id
_entity_poly.type
_entity_poly.pdbx_seq_one_letter_code
_entity_poly.pdbx_strand_id
1 'polypeptide(L)'
;MNIGQIPVNMLTHLNVAFAYISQDFAITNMDGVSLETYRNIGNLKSRNPNLKIVISLGGWAFSDPGSWRNVFPTMVSSKKNRAAFIQNLLGFLSEYGYDGVDLDWEYPGAEDRGGSKTDANNYVALLTEMREAINRSGRSYIVTFTAPTSYWYLRNFDIKGMEPYVDWINVMSYDLHGVWDKSNPIGNHVLAHTNLTEISLAFDLCGKNSFARAISLELSADQYISAEYSAQGLTSAVYDFTFDRNLGLMRRDTNNTRIRLDYSNAQNYWDAIVDSPGIQSRHVGTLEERFFAPDKAEWTKKGLDFEFDTSNGETIQKDIGTPLFWQTVDDCDVSGSEFSEGVGVYVDGTIDAKLFYGFSLIANLRDRELGGYELDVTEAHGFLKTTGQTDLTYGIGGVGNIDISRAGKGNPAFYEQPEVHVGGMGQISPGASVWVTPYYKVIYQLATINGSTGGPSLQTGAAQFNGRMSSRVITDLGNFQVNFPTDKEPPQEMYNDKRHKNRIAIPGDNILYGSSAVGGQVAIGTFVNFGLKIDISFFGVPVPDPKLEIIYNTMGKFSFYPGDGEHGEVCADYDIMQVPPPSTDYVQL
;
A
#
# COMPACT_ATOMS: atom_id res chain seq x y z
N MET A 1 21.81 8.91 -37.28
CA MET A 1 22.00 10.37 -37.49
C MET A 1 23.50 10.63 -37.52
N ASN A 2 24.00 11.37 -38.51
CA ASN A 2 25.42 11.77 -38.56
C ASN A 2 25.65 13.02 -37.70
N ILE A 3 26.86 13.23 -37.18
CA ILE A 3 27.20 14.39 -36.32
C ILE A 3 26.77 15.73 -36.95
N GLY A 4 26.96 15.88 -38.27
CA GLY A 4 26.56 17.09 -39.00
C GLY A 4 25.04 17.37 -38.99
N GLN A 5 24.20 16.37 -38.77
CA GLN A 5 22.74 16.48 -38.77
C GLN A 5 22.16 16.91 -37.42
N ILE A 6 22.98 16.98 -36.36
CA ILE A 6 22.53 17.39 -35.04
C ILE A 6 22.01 18.84 -35.13
N PRO A 7 20.76 19.12 -34.69
CA PRO A 7 20.15 20.45 -34.76
C PRO A 7 20.64 21.33 -33.60
N VAL A 8 21.94 21.67 -33.61
CA VAL A 8 22.64 22.35 -32.48
C VAL A 8 22.00 23.67 -32.02
N ASN A 9 21.23 24.35 -32.88
CA ASN A 9 20.55 25.61 -32.53
C ASN A 9 19.20 25.41 -31.83
N MET A 10 18.72 24.17 -31.73
CA MET A 10 17.50 23.80 -30.99
C MET A 10 17.80 23.23 -29.61
N LEU A 11 19.08 23.13 -29.24
CA LEU A 11 19.54 22.49 -28.01
C LEU A 11 20.24 23.53 -27.11
N THR A 12 20.01 23.42 -25.81
CA THR A 12 20.83 24.10 -24.80
C THR A 12 22.00 23.22 -24.38
N HIS A 13 21.73 21.93 -24.18
CA HIS A 13 22.69 20.91 -23.76
C HIS A 13 22.61 19.70 -24.69
N LEU A 14 23.77 19.09 -24.96
CA LEU A 14 23.92 17.85 -25.71
C LEU A 14 24.68 16.85 -24.85
N ASN A 15 23.98 15.82 -24.36
CA ASN A 15 24.60 14.67 -23.69
C ASN A 15 25.13 13.70 -24.75
N VAL A 16 26.40 13.32 -24.62
CA VAL A 16 27.09 12.40 -25.54
C VAL A 16 27.11 11.01 -24.92
N ALA A 17 26.15 10.17 -25.33
CA ALA A 17 25.99 8.81 -24.85
C ALA A 17 26.64 7.81 -25.84
N PHE A 18 27.62 7.00 -25.45
CA PHE A 18 28.34 7.01 -24.18
C PHE A 18 29.87 7.03 -24.40
N ALA A 19 30.60 7.49 -23.39
CA ALA A 19 31.98 7.04 -23.15
C ALA A 19 32.00 6.13 -21.92
N TYR A 20 33.03 5.30 -21.84
CA TYR A 20 33.21 4.33 -20.77
C TYR A 20 34.32 4.77 -19.81
N ILE A 21 34.37 4.12 -18.66
CA ILE A 21 35.45 4.27 -17.69
C ILE A 21 36.31 3.01 -17.78
N SER A 22 37.61 3.16 -17.99
CA SER A 22 38.57 2.04 -18.00
C SER A 22 38.88 1.54 -16.59
N GLN A 23 39.53 0.39 -16.48
CA GLN A 23 39.90 -0.22 -15.18
C GLN A 23 40.90 0.61 -14.36
N ASP A 24 41.66 1.48 -15.03
CA ASP A 24 42.54 2.49 -14.44
C ASP A 24 41.85 3.85 -14.24
N PHE A 25 40.51 3.88 -14.39
CA PHE A 25 39.64 5.03 -14.19
C PHE A 25 39.89 6.20 -15.15
N ALA A 26 40.40 5.93 -16.35
CA ALA A 26 40.45 6.91 -17.43
C ALA A 26 39.14 6.88 -18.24
N ILE A 27 38.82 7.98 -18.91
CA ILE A 27 37.67 8.04 -19.81
C ILE A 27 38.13 7.43 -21.14
N THR A 28 37.43 6.41 -21.59
CA THR A 28 37.74 5.67 -22.81
C THR A 28 36.53 5.63 -23.74
N ASN A 29 36.76 5.37 -25.02
CA ASN A 29 35.67 5.18 -25.96
C ASN A 29 34.83 3.94 -25.62
N MET A 30 33.54 4.02 -25.91
CA MET A 30 32.68 2.84 -25.98
C MET A 30 33.17 1.91 -27.10
N ASP A 31 32.94 0.60 -26.94
CA ASP A 31 33.29 -0.39 -27.95
C ASP A 31 32.68 -0.02 -29.31
N GLY A 32 33.52 0.00 -30.36
CA GLY A 32 33.11 0.36 -31.72
C GLY A 32 33.04 1.87 -32.01
N VAL A 33 33.29 2.74 -31.03
CA VAL A 33 33.32 4.20 -31.22
C VAL A 33 34.76 4.70 -31.28
N SER A 34 35.11 5.47 -32.31
CA SER A 34 36.45 6.08 -32.41
C SER A 34 36.60 7.29 -31.50
N LEU A 35 37.81 7.55 -30.97
CA LEU A 35 38.08 8.79 -30.21
C LEU A 35 37.86 10.06 -31.03
N GLU A 36 38.06 9.97 -32.35
CA GLU A 36 37.81 11.06 -33.30
C GLU A 36 36.34 11.50 -33.31
N THR A 37 35.41 10.60 -32.96
CA THR A 37 33.99 10.92 -32.79
C THR A 37 33.79 11.98 -31.70
N TYR A 38 34.41 11.82 -30.53
CA TYR A 38 34.28 12.78 -29.42
C TYR A 38 34.87 14.14 -29.78
N ARG A 39 36.00 14.15 -30.51
CA ARG A 39 36.60 15.39 -31.02
C ARG A 39 35.68 16.13 -31.99
N ASN A 40 35.08 15.39 -32.92
CA ASN A 40 34.14 15.97 -33.88
C ASN A 40 32.85 16.48 -33.23
N ILE A 41 32.41 15.87 -32.14
CA ILE A 41 31.28 16.38 -31.37
C ILE A 41 31.66 17.68 -30.66
N GLY A 42 32.84 17.77 -30.04
CA GLY A 42 33.35 19.03 -29.46
C GLY A 42 33.36 20.19 -30.47
N ASN A 43 33.74 19.89 -31.73
CA ASN A 43 33.74 20.85 -32.84
C ASN A 43 32.35 21.40 -33.21
N LEU A 44 31.25 20.79 -32.75
CA LEU A 44 29.90 21.32 -32.99
C LEU A 44 29.70 22.72 -32.38
N LYS A 45 30.48 23.10 -31.38
CA LYS A 45 30.48 24.46 -30.83
C LYS A 45 30.86 25.53 -31.84
N SER A 46 31.57 25.18 -32.92
CA SER A 46 31.82 26.11 -34.04
C SER A 46 30.53 26.54 -34.75
N ARG A 47 29.48 25.70 -34.70
CA ARG A 47 28.16 25.98 -35.27
C ARG A 47 27.24 26.69 -34.27
N ASN A 48 27.38 26.40 -32.97
CA ASN A 48 26.67 27.09 -31.90
C ASN A 48 27.59 27.23 -30.67
N PRO A 49 28.23 28.40 -30.46
CA PRO A 49 29.11 28.62 -29.31
C PRO A 49 28.42 28.56 -27.94
N ASN A 50 27.10 28.68 -27.90
CA ASN A 50 26.31 28.61 -26.66
C ASN A 50 25.91 27.18 -26.28
N LEU A 51 26.09 26.20 -27.19
CA LEU A 51 25.77 24.80 -26.91
C LEU A 51 26.69 24.25 -25.82
N LYS A 52 26.08 23.68 -24.77
CA LYS A 52 26.80 22.93 -23.75
C LYS A 52 26.89 21.46 -24.13
N ILE A 53 28.10 20.91 -24.13
CA ILE A 53 28.34 19.50 -24.46
C ILE A 53 28.78 18.77 -23.19
N VAL A 54 28.02 17.74 -22.82
CA VAL A 54 28.21 16.97 -21.59
C VAL A 54 28.50 15.52 -21.99
N ILE A 55 29.57 14.90 -21.47
CA ILE A 55 29.84 13.48 -21.73
C ILE A 55 29.06 12.61 -20.75
N SER A 56 28.22 11.70 -21.24
CA SER A 56 27.57 10.69 -20.40
C SER A 56 28.49 9.48 -20.28
N LEU A 57 28.84 9.14 -19.04
CA LEU A 57 29.69 8.00 -18.70
C LEU A 57 28.83 6.87 -18.15
N GLY A 58 28.92 5.68 -18.75
CA GLY A 58 28.18 4.49 -18.31
C GLY A 58 27.10 4.03 -19.27
N GLY A 59 25.85 4.00 -18.81
CA GLY A 59 24.68 3.46 -19.49
C GLY A 59 24.44 1.97 -19.26
N TRP A 60 23.29 1.47 -19.68
CA TRP A 60 22.83 0.10 -19.38
C TRP A 60 23.85 -0.98 -19.74
N ALA A 61 24.44 -0.94 -20.94
CA ALA A 61 25.39 -1.96 -21.37
C ALA A 61 26.72 -1.94 -20.57
N PHE A 62 27.08 -0.81 -19.96
CA PHE A 62 28.29 -0.70 -19.13
C PHE A 62 28.15 -1.47 -17.80
N SER A 63 26.93 -1.55 -17.28
CA SER A 63 26.61 -2.28 -16.04
C SER A 63 26.14 -3.72 -16.28
N ASP A 64 26.04 -4.17 -17.52
CA ASP A 64 25.73 -5.57 -17.84
C ASP A 64 26.83 -6.53 -17.34
N PRO A 65 26.51 -7.80 -17.06
CA PRO A 65 27.52 -8.81 -16.72
C PRO A 65 28.66 -8.84 -17.73
N GLY A 66 29.88 -8.53 -17.28
CA GLY A 66 31.04 -8.44 -18.15
C GLY A 66 32.21 -7.71 -17.50
N SER A 67 33.20 -7.31 -18.31
CA SER A 67 34.41 -6.62 -17.86
C SER A 67 34.14 -5.24 -17.27
N TRP A 68 33.06 -4.58 -17.67
CA TRP A 68 32.74 -3.20 -17.31
C TRP A 68 31.93 -3.06 -16.00
N ARG A 69 31.13 -4.07 -15.65
CA ARG A 69 30.17 -4.07 -14.52
C ARG A 69 30.74 -3.52 -13.20
N ASN A 70 31.95 -3.93 -12.84
CA ASN A 70 32.54 -3.60 -11.55
C ASN A 70 33.32 -2.26 -11.54
N VAL A 71 33.44 -1.58 -12.68
CA VAL A 71 34.27 -0.38 -12.78
C VAL A 71 33.70 0.77 -11.95
N PHE A 72 32.41 1.09 -12.08
CA PHE A 72 31.77 2.13 -11.25
C PHE A 72 31.90 1.85 -9.75
N PRO A 73 31.45 0.68 -9.23
CA PRO A 73 31.61 0.34 -7.81
C PRO A 73 33.07 0.46 -7.33
N THR A 74 34.01 -0.03 -8.12
CA THR A 74 35.44 0.00 -7.76
C THR A 74 36.00 1.43 -7.77
N MET A 75 35.62 2.24 -8.75
CA MET A 75 36.04 3.63 -8.87
C MET A 75 35.57 4.47 -7.67
N VAL A 76 34.32 4.31 -7.24
CA VAL A 76 33.78 5.09 -6.11
C VAL A 76 34.27 4.60 -4.74
N SER A 77 34.68 3.33 -4.64
CA SER A 77 34.95 2.63 -3.37
C SER A 77 36.03 3.25 -2.46
N SER A 78 36.93 4.07 -3.00
CA SER A 78 37.98 4.70 -2.20
C SER A 78 38.33 6.10 -2.68
N LYS A 79 38.77 6.95 -1.74
CA LYS A 79 39.23 8.31 -2.03
C LYS A 79 40.34 8.36 -3.09
N LYS A 80 41.24 7.36 -3.08
CA LYS A 80 42.33 7.27 -4.07
C LYS A 80 41.79 7.04 -5.48
N ASN A 81 40.84 6.12 -5.63
CA ASN A 81 40.26 5.77 -6.92
C ASN A 81 39.44 6.93 -7.49
N ARG A 82 38.61 7.56 -6.63
CA ARG A 82 37.86 8.76 -6.99
C ARG A 82 38.77 9.89 -7.43
N ALA A 83 39.85 10.16 -6.70
CA ALA A 83 40.82 11.20 -7.09
C ALA A 83 41.47 10.92 -8.46
N ALA A 84 41.81 9.66 -8.75
CA ALA A 84 42.35 9.27 -10.06
C ALA A 84 41.32 9.50 -11.18
N PHE A 85 40.08 9.05 -10.98
CA PHE A 85 38.98 9.29 -11.91
C PHE A 85 38.76 10.78 -12.17
N ILE A 86 38.65 11.59 -11.12
CA ILE A 86 38.43 13.03 -11.20
C ILE A 86 39.54 13.71 -12.01
N GLN A 87 40.79 13.35 -11.77
CA GLN A 87 41.93 13.89 -12.52
C GLN A 87 41.84 13.55 -14.01
N ASN A 88 41.57 12.29 -14.34
CA ASN A 88 41.43 11.83 -15.72
C ASN A 88 40.24 12.49 -16.42
N LEU A 89 39.12 12.65 -15.71
CA LEU A 89 37.92 13.30 -16.22
C LEU A 89 38.18 14.75 -16.60
N LEU A 90 38.78 15.53 -15.70
CA LEU A 90 39.09 16.94 -15.99
C LEU A 90 40.06 17.07 -17.18
N GLY A 91 40.99 16.13 -17.32
CA GLY A 91 41.85 16.01 -18.49
C GLY A 91 41.06 15.79 -19.78
N PHE A 92 40.15 14.80 -19.78
CA PHE A 92 39.28 14.50 -20.92
C PHE A 92 38.39 15.69 -21.31
N LEU A 93 37.71 16.32 -20.33
CA LEU A 93 36.86 17.49 -20.61
C LEU A 93 37.65 18.63 -21.25
N SER A 94 38.88 18.87 -20.77
CA SER A 94 39.76 19.88 -21.35
C SER A 94 40.28 19.50 -22.74
N GLU A 95 40.60 18.23 -22.98
CA GLU A 95 41.13 17.76 -24.27
C GLU A 95 40.09 17.87 -25.39
N TYR A 96 38.84 17.48 -25.11
CA TYR A 96 37.77 17.44 -26.10
C TYR A 96 36.90 18.71 -26.13
N GLY A 97 37.14 19.65 -25.20
CA GLY A 97 36.44 20.93 -25.14
C GLY A 97 34.99 20.81 -24.65
N TYR A 98 34.72 19.85 -23.77
CA TYR A 98 33.38 19.59 -23.22
C TYR A 98 33.10 20.48 -22.01
N ASP A 99 31.83 20.80 -21.75
CA ASP A 99 31.40 21.66 -20.65
C ASP A 99 31.05 20.89 -19.37
N GLY A 100 31.02 19.56 -19.40
CA GLY A 100 30.66 18.81 -18.22
C GLY A 100 30.57 17.30 -18.41
N VAL A 101 30.11 16.65 -17.34
CA VAL A 101 29.92 15.22 -17.24
C VAL A 101 28.51 14.88 -16.73
N ASP A 102 27.98 13.79 -17.24
CA ASP A 102 26.81 13.09 -16.74
C ASP A 102 27.23 11.68 -16.33
N LEU A 103 26.96 11.31 -15.09
CA LEU A 103 27.27 9.98 -14.57
C LEU A 103 26.01 9.11 -14.65
N ASP A 104 26.00 8.19 -15.60
CA ASP A 104 24.90 7.27 -15.85
C ASP A 104 25.26 5.86 -15.33
N TRP A 105 25.30 5.75 -13.99
CA TRP A 105 25.58 4.49 -13.31
C TRP A 105 24.29 3.74 -13.03
N GLU A 106 24.11 2.59 -13.70
CA GLU A 106 22.90 1.78 -13.60
C GLU A 106 23.10 0.41 -12.94
N TYR A 107 22.96 0.23 -11.62
CA TYR A 107 22.65 1.24 -10.61
C TYR A 107 23.48 1.03 -9.34
N PRO A 108 23.83 2.10 -8.60
CA PRO A 108 24.39 1.97 -7.26
C PRO A 108 23.48 1.10 -6.39
N GLY A 109 24.07 0.21 -5.58
CA GLY A 109 23.34 -0.65 -4.65
C GLY A 109 22.48 -1.77 -5.25
N ALA A 110 22.39 -1.86 -6.58
CA ALA A 110 21.65 -2.91 -7.26
C ALA A 110 22.55 -4.14 -7.51
N GLU A 111 22.36 -5.20 -6.73
CA GLU A 111 23.19 -6.42 -6.79
C GLU A 111 23.15 -7.07 -8.19
N ASP A 112 21.99 -7.08 -8.84
CA ASP A 112 21.77 -7.55 -10.22
C ASP A 112 22.61 -6.79 -11.25
N ARG A 113 23.05 -5.57 -10.91
CA ARG A 113 23.89 -4.68 -11.72
C ARG A 113 25.32 -4.51 -11.16
N GLY A 114 25.69 -5.27 -10.13
CA GLY A 114 27.05 -5.25 -9.54
C GLY A 114 27.27 -4.19 -8.47
N GLY A 115 26.21 -3.51 -8.04
CA GLY A 115 26.24 -2.56 -6.94
C GLY A 115 26.28 -3.22 -5.56
N SER A 116 26.59 -2.41 -4.55
CA SER A 116 26.68 -2.75 -3.14
C SER A 116 25.99 -1.72 -2.26
N LYS A 117 25.64 -2.09 -1.02
CA LYS A 117 25.00 -1.17 -0.05
C LYS A 117 25.84 0.06 0.31
N THR A 118 27.14 0.06 0.00
CA THR A 118 28.04 1.19 0.28
C THR A 118 28.06 2.25 -0.82
N ASP A 119 27.48 1.95 -1.97
CA ASP A 119 27.58 2.73 -3.19
C ASP A 119 26.99 4.14 -3.02
N ALA A 120 25.87 4.27 -2.34
CA ALA A 120 25.22 5.56 -2.10
C ALA A 120 26.17 6.57 -1.44
N ASN A 121 26.78 6.19 -0.32
CA ASN A 121 27.72 7.04 0.42
C ASN A 121 28.99 7.33 -0.38
N ASN A 122 29.50 6.32 -1.11
CA ASN A 122 30.68 6.47 -1.96
C ASN A 122 30.42 7.40 -3.15
N TYR A 123 29.20 7.39 -3.67
CA TYR A 123 28.79 8.22 -4.78
C TYR A 123 28.59 9.68 -4.34
N VAL A 124 27.98 9.91 -3.17
CA VAL A 124 27.98 11.24 -2.53
C VAL A 124 29.41 11.76 -2.39
N ALA A 125 30.32 10.94 -1.86
CA ALA A 125 31.72 11.34 -1.69
C ALA A 125 32.41 11.66 -3.03
N LEU A 126 32.10 10.94 -4.10
CA LEU A 126 32.58 11.26 -5.45
C LEU A 126 32.11 12.63 -5.91
N LEU A 127 30.81 12.91 -5.81
CA LEU A 127 30.24 14.18 -6.28
C LEU A 127 30.76 15.36 -5.46
N THR A 128 30.91 15.20 -4.14
CA THR A 128 31.57 16.19 -3.27
C THR A 128 32.99 16.48 -3.75
N GLU A 129 33.83 15.45 -3.91
CA GLU A 129 35.23 15.60 -4.31
C GLU A 129 35.37 16.15 -5.74
N MET A 130 34.46 15.78 -6.65
CA MET A 130 34.38 16.33 -8.01
C MET A 130 34.11 17.83 -7.98
N ARG A 131 33.08 18.26 -7.25
CA ARG A 131 32.72 19.69 -7.15
C ARG A 131 33.86 20.50 -6.55
N GLU A 132 34.52 20.00 -5.51
CA GLU A 132 35.71 20.62 -4.92
C GLU A 132 36.88 20.73 -5.91
N ALA A 133 37.13 19.70 -6.71
CA ALA A 133 38.20 19.71 -7.71
C ALA A 133 37.92 20.70 -8.85
N ILE A 134 36.67 20.77 -9.33
CA ILE A 134 36.23 21.75 -10.33
C ILE A 134 36.42 23.17 -9.81
N ASN A 135 35.93 23.46 -8.61
CA ASN A 135 36.07 24.78 -7.98
C ASN A 135 37.55 25.20 -7.84
N ARG A 136 38.43 24.27 -7.42
CA ARG A 136 39.87 24.53 -7.32
C ARG A 136 40.55 24.76 -8.67
N SER A 137 40.03 24.20 -9.76
CA SER A 137 40.59 24.38 -11.10
C SER A 137 40.32 25.77 -11.70
N GLY A 138 39.40 26.54 -11.12
CA GLY A 138 38.93 27.83 -11.66
C GLY A 138 38.09 27.70 -12.94
N ARG A 139 37.73 26.47 -13.34
CA ARG A 139 36.81 26.18 -14.44
C ARG A 139 35.39 26.01 -13.91
N SER A 140 34.43 26.31 -14.76
CA SER A 140 33.02 25.98 -14.53
C SER A 140 32.68 24.79 -15.42
N TYR A 141 32.53 23.62 -14.80
CA TYR A 141 32.05 22.41 -15.47
C TYR A 141 30.70 22.00 -14.86
N ILE A 142 29.80 21.58 -15.74
CA ILE A 142 28.51 20.99 -15.40
C ILE A 142 28.77 19.57 -14.85
N VAL A 143 28.14 19.24 -13.74
CA VAL A 143 28.10 17.88 -13.18
C VAL A 143 26.66 17.48 -13.04
N THR A 144 26.30 16.36 -13.66
CA THR A 144 24.96 15.77 -13.57
C THR A 144 25.10 14.28 -13.31
N PHE A 145 24.01 13.66 -12.89
CA PHE A 145 23.88 12.20 -12.93
C PHE A 145 22.49 11.81 -13.38
N THR A 146 22.41 10.57 -13.85
CA THR A 146 21.17 10.00 -14.32
C THR A 146 20.55 9.12 -13.22
N ALA A 147 19.26 9.35 -12.93
CA ALA A 147 18.51 8.68 -11.87
C ALA A 147 17.28 7.96 -12.44
N PRO A 148 16.95 6.74 -11.97
CA PRO A 148 15.78 6.01 -12.42
C PRO A 148 14.49 6.54 -11.76
N THR A 149 13.34 6.35 -12.41
CA THR A 149 12.00 6.50 -11.77
C THR A 149 11.49 5.21 -11.12
N SER A 150 12.23 4.11 -11.22
CA SER A 150 11.88 2.85 -10.55
C SER A 150 12.21 2.90 -9.06
N TYR A 151 11.23 2.63 -8.19
CA TYR A 151 11.44 2.50 -6.74
C TYR A 151 12.61 1.56 -6.39
N TRP A 152 12.67 0.40 -7.07
CA TRP A 152 13.63 -0.66 -6.78
C TRP A 152 15.08 -0.19 -6.90
N TYR A 153 15.35 0.70 -7.86
CA TYR A 153 16.68 1.25 -8.11
C TYR A 153 16.89 2.60 -7.42
N LEU A 154 15.90 3.50 -7.46
CA LEU A 154 16.02 4.86 -6.91
C LEU A 154 16.27 4.87 -5.40
N ARG A 155 15.73 3.90 -4.65
CA ARG A 155 15.93 3.77 -3.20
C ARG A 155 17.40 3.63 -2.77
N ASN A 156 18.28 3.27 -3.70
CA ASN A 156 19.72 3.13 -3.45
C ASN A 156 20.51 4.42 -3.69
N PHE A 157 19.85 5.51 -4.11
CA PHE A 157 20.47 6.82 -4.27
C PHE A 157 20.24 7.68 -3.02
N ASP A 158 21.30 8.32 -2.52
CA ASP A 158 21.18 9.39 -1.51
C ASP A 158 20.96 10.74 -2.21
N ILE A 159 19.78 10.92 -2.82
CA ILE A 159 19.45 12.12 -3.60
C ILE A 159 19.73 13.40 -2.80
N LYS A 160 19.39 13.42 -1.50
CA LYS A 160 19.63 14.57 -0.63
C LYS A 160 21.11 14.85 -0.41
N GLY A 161 21.93 13.80 -0.26
CA GLY A 161 23.39 13.94 -0.14
C GLY A 161 24.06 14.34 -1.46
N MET A 162 23.46 13.99 -2.60
CA MET A 162 24.02 14.23 -3.94
C MET A 162 23.68 15.61 -4.52
N GLU A 163 22.44 16.07 -4.30
CA GLU A 163 21.87 17.30 -4.89
C GLU A 163 22.76 18.55 -4.73
N PRO A 164 23.40 18.82 -3.56
CA PRO A 164 24.20 20.03 -3.40
C PRO A 164 25.45 20.10 -4.29
N TYR A 165 25.85 18.99 -4.92
CA TYR A 165 27.11 18.88 -5.65
C TYR A 165 26.93 18.82 -7.17
N VAL A 166 25.69 18.77 -7.64
CA VAL A 166 25.34 18.62 -9.07
C VAL A 166 24.53 19.81 -9.54
N ASP A 167 24.58 20.09 -10.84
CA ASP A 167 23.83 21.19 -11.45
C ASP A 167 22.36 20.81 -11.66
N TRP A 168 22.10 19.55 -12.01
CA TRP A 168 20.77 18.93 -12.01
C TRP A 168 20.88 17.40 -12.08
N ILE A 169 19.73 16.72 -11.98
CA ILE A 169 19.58 15.28 -12.08
C ILE A 169 18.77 14.96 -13.34
N ASN A 170 19.30 14.09 -14.21
CA ASN A 170 18.59 13.60 -15.38
C ASN A 170 17.70 12.42 -14.96
N VAL A 171 16.37 12.61 -14.93
CA VAL A 171 15.45 11.56 -14.46
C VAL A 171 14.94 10.73 -15.64
N MET A 172 15.25 9.44 -15.64
CA MET A 172 14.82 8.47 -16.66
C MET A 172 13.36 8.08 -16.46
N SER A 173 12.48 8.98 -16.87
CA SER A 173 11.02 8.84 -16.80
C SER A 173 10.44 8.09 -18.00
N TYR A 174 11.14 7.04 -18.42
CA TYR A 174 10.80 6.13 -19.51
C TYR A 174 11.23 4.70 -19.14
N ASP A 175 10.90 3.73 -19.99
CA ASP A 175 11.08 2.29 -19.72
C ASP A 175 10.48 1.84 -18.38
N LEU A 176 9.31 2.41 -18.04
CA LEU A 176 8.52 1.96 -16.88
C LEU A 176 8.01 0.53 -17.08
N HIS A 177 7.61 0.22 -18.32
CA HIS A 177 7.08 -1.06 -18.73
C HIS A 177 7.78 -1.59 -19.98
N GLY A 178 7.86 -2.91 -20.08
CA GLY A 178 8.48 -3.57 -21.23
C GLY A 178 8.37 -5.08 -21.16
N VAL A 179 9.12 -5.77 -22.04
CA VAL A 179 9.07 -7.24 -22.15
C VAL A 179 9.46 -7.96 -20.86
N TRP A 180 10.16 -7.28 -19.95
CA TRP A 180 10.57 -7.80 -18.64
C TRP A 180 9.40 -7.96 -17.66
N ASP A 181 8.24 -7.32 -17.90
CA ASP A 181 7.07 -7.44 -17.01
C ASP A 181 6.38 -8.81 -17.09
N LYS A 182 6.62 -9.56 -18.16
CA LYS A 182 6.05 -10.91 -18.39
C LYS A 182 6.17 -11.85 -17.19
N SER A 183 7.26 -11.74 -16.44
CA SER A 183 7.58 -12.62 -15.31
C SER A 183 7.32 -12.02 -13.93
N ASN A 184 6.80 -10.80 -13.85
CA ASN A 184 6.43 -10.15 -12.59
C ASN A 184 4.89 -10.12 -12.43
N PRO A 185 4.35 -9.62 -11.29
CA PRO A 185 2.90 -9.57 -11.04
C PRO A 185 2.08 -8.75 -12.05
N ILE A 186 2.71 -7.86 -12.84
CA ILE A 186 2.07 -7.14 -13.94
C ILE A 186 1.73 -8.12 -15.08
N GLY A 187 2.57 -9.12 -15.33
CA GLY A 187 2.30 -10.19 -16.29
C GLY A 187 2.42 -9.76 -17.76
N ASN A 188 1.77 -10.51 -18.65
CA ASN A 188 1.86 -10.32 -20.11
C ASN A 188 0.94 -9.19 -20.62
N HIS A 189 0.97 -8.03 -19.99
CA HIS A 189 0.21 -6.86 -20.40
C HIS A 189 1.07 -5.85 -21.16
N VAL A 190 0.52 -5.25 -22.22
CA VAL A 190 1.18 -4.17 -22.96
C VAL A 190 0.82 -2.86 -22.25
N LEU A 191 1.78 -2.32 -21.50
CA LEU A 191 1.65 -1.03 -20.84
C LEU A 191 2.58 0.01 -21.48
N ALA A 192 2.32 1.28 -21.21
CA ALA A 192 3.08 2.37 -21.81
C ALA A 192 4.49 2.46 -21.20
N HIS A 193 5.51 2.74 -22.03
CA HIS A 193 6.87 2.99 -21.53
C HIS A 193 6.97 4.23 -20.64
N THR A 194 5.94 5.08 -20.63
CA THR A 194 5.83 6.31 -19.84
C THR A 194 4.42 6.45 -19.25
N ASN A 195 4.31 6.77 -17.96
CA ASN A 195 3.05 6.97 -17.26
C ASN A 195 3.20 8.11 -16.24
N LEU A 196 2.43 9.19 -16.40
CA LEU A 196 2.53 10.38 -15.54
C LEU A 196 2.23 10.09 -14.06
N THR A 197 1.30 9.17 -13.77
CA THR A 197 0.97 8.80 -12.40
C THR A 197 2.15 8.09 -11.73
N GLU A 198 2.76 7.13 -12.41
CA GLU A 198 3.93 6.40 -11.89
C GLU A 198 5.16 7.29 -11.78
N ILE A 199 5.36 8.19 -12.75
CA ILE A 199 6.42 9.21 -12.69
C ILE A 199 6.21 10.11 -11.46
N SER A 200 4.97 10.56 -11.20
CA SER A 200 4.65 11.37 -10.02
C SER A 200 4.96 10.63 -8.72
N LEU A 201 4.56 9.36 -8.62
CA LEU A 201 4.84 8.52 -7.45
C LEU A 201 6.34 8.28 -7.23
N ALA A 202 7.13 8.20 -8.30
CA ALA A 202 8.59 8.09 -8.19
C ALA A 202 9.22 9.31 -7.53
N PHE A 203 8.70 10.51 -7.79
CA PHE A 203 9.20 11.75 -7.20
C PHE A 203 8.87 11.88 -5.70
N ASP A 204 7.83 11.21 -5.20
CA ASP A 204 7.57 11.11 -3.76
C ASP A 204 8.73 10.41 -3.00
N LEU A 205 9.58 9.64 -3.71
CA LEU A 205 10.78 9.02 -3.14
C LEU A 205 11.95 10.00 -2.99
N CYS A 206 12.00 11.04 -3.84
CA CYS A 206 13.03 12.09 -3.78
C CYS A 206 12.85 12.98 -2.54
N GLY A 207 11.63 13.09 -2.03
CA GLY A 207 11.31 13.66 -0.74
C GLY A 207 10.76 12.58 0.18
N LYS A 208 11.62 11.69 0.73
CA LYS A 208 11.18 10.69 1.72
C LYS A 208 10.15 11.33 2.64
N ASN A 209 8.91 10.82 2.57
CA ASN A 209 7.94 10.92 3.65
C ASN A 209 8.71 10.48 4.89
N SER A 210 9.17 11.44 5.67
CA SER A 210 10.00 11.23 6.86
C SER A 210 9.34 12.01 7.96
N PHE A 211 9.12 11.35 9.09
CA PHE A 211 8.75 12.04 10.31
C PHE A 211 9.75 13.16 10.56
N ALA A 212 9.22 14.36 10.77
CA ALA A 212 9.98 15.51 11.21
C ALA A 212 9.48 15.87 12.61
N ARG A 213 10.41 16.10 13.53
CA ARG A 213 10.13 16.72 14.81
C ARG A 213 10.09 18.22 14.60
N ALA A 214 8.92 18.83 14.80
CA ALA A 214 8.82 20.27 14.99
C ALA A 214 9.66 20.69 16.21
N ILE A 215 10.60 21.60 16.02
CA ILE A 215 11.49 22.11 17.07
C ILE A 215 10.92 23.39 17.65
N SER A 216 10.61 24.36 16.79
CA SER A 216 10.03 25.63 17.20
C SER A 216 9.20 26.25 16.08
N LEU A 217 8.25 27.09 16.49
CA LEU A 217 7.49 27.97 15.63
C LEU A 217 7.57 29.36 16.27
N GLU A 218 8.42 30.21 15.74
CA GLU A 218 8.75 31.51 16.33
C GLU A 218 8.29 32.62 15.40
N LEU A 219 7.87 33.76 15.97
CA LEU A 219 7.49 34.91 15.16
C LEU A 219 8.70 35.37 14.35
N SER A 220 8.59 35.37 13.03
CA SER A 220 9.72 35.74 12.18
C SER A 220 10.05 37.23 12.33
N ALA A 221 11.34 37.56 12.39
CA ALA A 221 11.74 38.96 12.30
C ALA A 221 11.38 39.57 10.93
N ASP A 222 11.30 38.71 9.90
CA ASP A 222 10.86 39.08 8.56
C ASP A 222 9.38 38.76 8.38
N GLN A 223 8.56 39.81 8.37
CA GLN A 223 7.12 39.69 8.13
C GLN A 223 6.76 39.85 6.64
N TYR A 224 7.74 39.74 5.74
CA TYR A 224 7.50 39.83 4.31
C TYR A 224 6.58 38.70 3.82
N ILE A 225 5.52 39.11 3.13
CA ILE A 225 4.60 38.23 2.41
C ILE A 225 4.70 38.65 0.95
N SER A 226 4.90 37.70 0.03
CA SER A 226 5.00 38.04 -1.40
C SER A 226 3.67 38.63 -1.90
N ALA A 227 3.75 39.49 -2.92
CA ALA A 227 2.56 40.16 -3.48
C ALA A 227 1.47 39.17 -3.94
N GLU A 228 1.87 37.98 -4.37
CA GLU A 228 0.97 36.89 -4.77
C GLU A 228 0.11 36.38 -3.60
N TYR A 229 0.69 36.24 -2.41
CA TYR A 229 -0.01 35.82 -1.20
C TYR A 229 -0.72 36.98 -0.50
N SER A 230 -0.16 38.20 -0.55
CA SER A 230 -0.82 39.40 -0.02
C SER A 230 -2.13 39.72 -0.73
N ALA A 231 -2.23 39.42 -2.03
CA ALA A 231 -3.45 39.61 -2.83
C ALA A 231 -4.63 38.73 -2.35
N GLN A 232 -4.36 37.66 -1.60
CA GLN A 232 -5.38 36.77 -1.02
C GLN A 232 -5.94 37.29 0.32
N GLY A 233 -5.49 38.46 0.79
CA GLY A 233 -6.00 39.07 2.02
C GLY A 233 -5.50 38.38 3.30
N LEU A 234 -4.40 37.63 3.23
CA LEU A 234 -3.80 36.98 4.39
C LEU A 234 -3.24 38.03 5.37
N THR A 235 -3.79 38.08 6.58
CA THR A 235 -3.37 39.01 7.66
C THR A 235 -2.59 38.32 8.78
N SER A 236 -2.21 37.06 8.58
CA SER A 236 -1.51 36.27 9.59
C SER A 236 -0.05 36.72 9.71
N ALA A 237 0.48 36.65 10.94
CA ALA A 237 1.91 36.86 11.16
C ALA A 237 2.74 35.76 10.49
N VAL A 238 3.92 36.13 10.00
CA VAL A 238 4.91 35.19 9.44
C VAL A 238 5.69 34.55 10.58
N TYR A 239 5.86 33.22 10.54
CA TYR A 239 6.59 32.47 11.54
C TYR A 239 7.76 31.70 10.91
N ASP A 240 8.89 31.67 11.60
CA ASP A 240 10.00 30.78 11.29
C ASP A 240 9.71 29.41 11.92
N PHE A 241 9.57 28.39 11.08
CA PHE A 241 9.33 27.02 11.52
C PHE A 241 10.63 26.20 11.41
N THR A 242 11.15 25.77 12.55
CA THR A 242 12.32 24.89 12.61
C THR A 242 11.87 23.45 12.85
N PHE A 243 12.38 22.51 12.05
CA PHE A 243 12.14 21.08 12.22
C PHE A 243 13.42 20.27 12.02
N ASP A 244 13.47 19.07 12.60
CA ASP A 244 14.58 18.13 12.45
C ASP A 244 14.04 16.73 12.08
N ARG A 245 14.81 15.95 11.30
CA ARG A 245 14.49 14.57 10.94
C ARG A 245 15.17 13.55 11.87
N ASN A 246 16.00 13.98 12.83
CA ASN A 246 16.64 13.11 13.83
C ASN A 246 15.73 12.84 15.05
N LEU A 247 14.84 11.86 14.92
CA LEU A 247 13.95 11.45 16.02
C LEU A 247 14.71 10.84 17.21
N GLY A 248 15.97 10.42 17.06
CA GLY A 248 16.79 9.91 18.17
C GLY A 248 16.99 10.93 19.30
N LEU A 249 16.84 12.23 19.01
CA LEU A 249 16.90 13.32 19.99
C LEU A 249 15.59 13.49 20.78
N MET A 250 14.45 12.96 20.32
CA MET A 250 13.20 12.99 21.10
C MET A 250 13.35 12.30 22.46
N ARG A 251 14.28 11.34 22.59
CA ARG A 251 14.62 10.67 23.85
C ARG A 251 15.09 11.61 24.96
N ARG A 252 15.58 12.81 24.62
CA ARG A 252 16.03 13.82 25.60
C ARG A 252 14.90 14.71 26.09
N ASP A 253 13.82 14.75 25.31
CA ASP A 253 12.64 15.58 25.55
C ASP A 253 11.40 14.70 25.81
N THR A 254 11.58 13.44 26.23
CA THR A 254 10.51 12.43 26.31
C THR A 254 9.28 12.99 27.01
N ASN A 255 9.43 13.53 28.22
CA ASN A 255 8.32 14.06 29.01
C ASN A 255 7.68 15.36 28.45
N ASN A 256 8.22 15.90 27.36
CA ASN A 256 7.70 17.07 26.62
C ASN A 256 7.30 16.70 25.17
N THR A 257 7.34 15.41 24.80
CA THR A 257 7.12 14.97 23.43
C THR A 257 5.65 14.57 23.22
N ARG A 258 4.95 15.40 22.45
CA ARG A 258 3.58 15.14 21.99
C ARG A 258 3.60 14.58 20.59
N ILE A 259 2.70 13.63 20.33
CA ILE A 259 2.57 12.94 19.05
C ILE A 259 1.15 13.13 18.57
N ARG A 260 1.01 13.58 17.33
CA ARG A 260 -0.25 13.61 16.60
C ARG A 260 -0.05 12.80 15.31
N LEU A 261 -0.95 11.87 15.05
CA LEU A 261 -1.04 11.15 13.79
C LEU A 261 -2.44 11.34 13.21
N ASP A 262 -2.50 11.71 11.95
CA ASP A 262 -3.72 11.77 11.17
C ASP A 262 -3.45 11.01 9.87
N TYR A 263 -4.36 10.12 9.48
CA TYR A 263 -4.25 9.37 8.23
C TYR A 263 -5.63 9.02 7.72
N SER A 264 -5.86 9.20 6.42
CA SER A 264 -7.15 8.93 5.80
C SER A 264 -6.99 8.82 4.28
N ASN A 265 -7.84 8.00 3.67
CA ASN A 265 -8.05 8.01 2.22
C ASN A 265 -9.34 8.79 1.82
N ALA A 266 -10.04 9.41 2.78
CA ALA A 266 -11.17 10.28 2.51
C ALA A 266 -10.70 11.69 2.13
N GLN A 267 -11.17 12.19 0.99
CA GLN A 267 -10.69 13.43 0.36
C GLN A 267 -10.79 14.66 1.29
N ASN A 268 -11.91 14.83 1.98
CA ASN A 268 -12.17 16.00 2.81
C ASN A 268 -11.77 15.81 4.28
N TYR A 269 -11.11 14.70 4.64
CA TYR A 269 -10.66 14.44 6.01
C TYR A 269 -9.67 15.50 6.50
N TRP A 270 -8.72 15.91 5.65
CA TRP A 270 -7.70 16.90 6.02
C TRP A 270 -8.33 18.25 6.34
N ASP A 271 -9.25 18.73 5.52
CA ASP A 271 -9.95 19.99 5.77
C ASP A 271 -10.86 19.88 7.01
N ALA A 272 -11.61 18.78 7.13
CA ALA A 272 -12.62 18.61 8.15
C ALA A 272 -12.04 18.32 9.54
N ILE A 273 -10.89 17.65 9.63
CA ILE A 273 -10.23 17.21 10.87
C ILE A 273 -8.95 17.98 11.15
N VAL A 274 -8.03 18.06 10.17
CA VAL A 274 -6.67 18.56 10.39
C VAL A 274 -6.61 20.08 10.34
N ASP A 275 -7.21 20.70 9.32
CA ASP A 275 -7.20 22.16 9.12
C ASP A 275 -8.35 22.88 9.85
N SER A 276 -9.37 22.15 10.30
CA SER A 276 -10.48 22.77 11.01
C SER A 276 -10.06 23.39 12.36
N PRO A 277 -10.67 24.52 12.78
CA PRO A 277 -10.43 25.08 14.10
C PRO A 277 -10.79 24.09 15.22
N GLY A 278 -9.90 23.92 16.21
CA GLY A 278 -10.21 23.19 17.43
C GLY A 278 -11.20 23.96 18.32
N ILE A 279 -11.87 23.25 19.23
CA ILE A 279 -12.82 23.80 20.21
C ILE A 279 -12.11 24.61 21.31
N GLN A 280 -10.81 24.37 21.52
CA GLN A 280 -9.99 24.99 22.56
C GLN A 280 -8.81 25.82 22.00
N SER A 281 -8.18 26.62 22.87
CA SER A 281 -7.17 27.64 22.53
C SER A 281 -5.92 27.09 21.84
N ARG A 282 -5.37 27.88 20.90
CA ARG A 282 -4.17 27.57 20.10
C ARG A 282 -2.84 27.84 20.81
N HIS A 283 -2.83 28.05 22.13
CA HIS A 283 -1.60 28.40 22.85
C HIS A 283 -0.71 27.17 23.05
N VAL A 284 0.54 27.23 22.59
CA VAL A 284 1.50 26.09 22.62
C VAL A 284 1.68 25.49 24.03
N GLY A 285 1.67 26.32 25.08
CA GLY A 285 1.78 25.88 26.46
C GLY A 285 0.56 25.16 27.03
N THR A 286 -0.61 25.28 26.39
CA THR A 286 -1.87 24.60 26.76
C THR A 286 -2.33 23.64 25.66
N LEU A 287 -1.44 23.31 24.71
CA LEU A 287 -1.75 22.50 23.52
C LEU A 287 -1.95 21.01 23.83
N GLU A 288 -2.06 20.63 25.11
CA GLU A 288 -2.63 19.33 25.53
C GLU A 288 -4.06 19.20 25.04
N GLU A 289 -4.69 20.35 24.78
CA GLU A 289 -6.09 20.48 24.48
C GLU A 289 -6.32 21.08 23.09
N ARG A 290 -5.58 20.69 22.03
CA ARG A 290 -6.11 20.95 20.66
C ARG A 290 -7.24 19.96 20.37
N PHE A 291 -8.28 20.04 21.20
CA PHE A 291 -9.48 19.24 21.16
C PHE A 291 -10.30 19.64 19.94
N PHE A 292 -10.58 18.66 19.10
CA PHE A 292 -11.66 18.77 18.14
C PHE A 292 -13.04 18.57 18.79
N ALA A 293 -13.09 17.80 19.88
CA ALA A 293 -14.28 17.42 20.62
C ALA A 293 -13.89 16.94 22.02
N PRO A 294 -14.37 17.56 23.13
CA PRO A 294 -13.98 17.20 24.50
C PRO A 294 -14.45 15.80 24.93
N ASP A 295 -15.38 15.21 24.18
CA ASP A 295 -15.81 13.85 24.36
C ASP A 295 -16.22 13.22 23.02
N LYS A 296 -16.44 11.91 23.06
CA LYS A 296 -16.86 11.11 21.91
C LYS A 296 -18.21 11.53 21.30
N ALA A 297 -19.14 12.02 22.13
CA ALA A 297 -20.44 12.44 21.64
C ALA A 297 -20.28 13.69 20.76
N GLU A 298 -19.39 14.61 21.11
CA GLU A 298 -19.04 15.78 20.30
C GLU A 298 -18.29 15.40 19.01
N TRP A 299 -17.42 14.38 19.03
CA TRP A 299 -16.77 13.85 17.80
C TRP A 299 -17.82 13.31 16.81
N THR A 300 -18.82 12.60 17.33
CA THR A 300 -19.92 12.03 16.54
C THR A 300 -20.92 13.09 16.07
N LYS A 301 -21.20 14.11 16.89
CA LYS A 301 -22.12 15.23 16.59
C LYS A 301 -21.62 16.17 15.51
N LYS A 302 -20.30 16.25 15.27
CA LYS A 302 -19.79 17.11 14.19
C LYS A 302 -20.30 16.70 12.81
N GLY A 303 -20.98 15.54 12.70
CA GLY A 303 -21.66 15.16 11.48
C GLY A 303 -20.65 15.09 10.36
N LEU A 304 -19.62 14.27 10.55
CA LEU A 304 -18.59 13.99 9.55
C LEU A 304 -19.24 13.20 8.41
N ASP A 305 -20.17 13.82 7.69
CA ASP A 305 -20.65 13.43 6.37
C ASP A 305 -19.50 13.72 5.42
N PHE A 306 -18.44 12.93 5.52
CA PHE A 306 -17.34 13.01 4.58
C PHE A 306 -17.93 12.75 3.19
N GLU A 307 -17.66 13.64 2.23
CA GLU A 307 -17.95 13.34 0.85
C GLU A 307 -16.89 12.36 0.39
N PHE A 308 -17.30 11.11 0.24
CA PHE A 308 -16.43 10.04 -0.20
C PHE A 308 -16.42 10.02 -1.72
N ASP A 309 -15.38 10.61 -2.31
CA ASP A 309 -15.11 10.38 -3.72
C ASP A 309 -14.83 8.89 -3.92
N THR A 310 -15.71 8.24 -4.67
CA THR A 310 -15.61 6.81 -4.95
C THR A 310 -14.31 6.43 -5.62
N SER A 311 -13.57 7.34 -6.28
CA SER A 311 -12.27 7.02 -6.88
C SER A 311 -11.17 6.74 -5.86
N ASN A 312 -11.29 7.23 -4.62
CA ASN A 312 -10.19 7.24 -3.65
C ASN A 312 -10.24 6.09 -2.63
N GLY A 313 -11.29 5.26 -2.69
CA GLY A 313 -11.43 4.10 -1.80
C GLY A 313 -10.51 2.95 -2.20
N GLU A 314 -9.99 2.23 -1.20
CA GLU A 314 -9.23 1.00 -1.44
C GLU A 314 -10.14 -0.05 -2.06
N THR A 315 -9.78 -0.51 -3.27
CA THR A 315 -10.62 -1.39 -4.06
C THR A 315 -10.35 -2.86 -3.72
N ILE A 316 -11.42 -3.60 -3.44
CA ILE A 316 -11.39 -5.01 -3.05
C ILE A 316 -12.27 -5.77 -4.03
N GLN A 317 -11.64 -6.40 -5.02
CA GLN A 317 -12.29 -7.25 -6.02
C GLN A 317 -11.67 -8.64 -5.98
N LYS A 318 -12.43 -9.61 -5.44
CA LYS A 318 -11.91 -10.94 -5.11
C LYS A 318 -12.94 -12.04 -5.29
N ASP A 319 -12.52 -13.13 -5.92
CA ASP A 319 -13.22 -14.41 -5.88
C ASP A 319 -12.93 -15.09 -4.54
N ILE A 320 -13.99 -15.53 -3.86
CA ILE A 320 -13.88 -16.15 -2.52
C ILE A 320 -14.37 -17.60 -2.50
N GLY A 321 -14.56 -18.23 -3.66
CA GLY A 321 -15.04 -19.60 -3.75
C GLY A 321 -14.18 -20.58 -2.96
N THR A 322 -14.82 -21.43 -2.15
CA THR A 322 -14.15 -22.38 -1.26
C THR A 322 -15.07 -23.59 -0.95
N PRO A 323 -14.58 -24.83 -1.10
CA PRO A 323 -15.26 -26.00 -0.53
C PRO A 323 -15.12 -26.00 1.00
N LEU A 324 -16.24 -26.11 1.71
CA LEU A 324 -16.26 -26.14 3.18
C LEU A 324 -16.23 -27.55 3.75
N PHE A 325 -16.87 -28.48 3.05
CA PHE A 325 -16.97 -29.87 3.47
C PHE A 325 -17.01 -30.77 2.24
N TRP A 326 -16.32 -31.90 2.34
CA TRP A 326 -16.38 -32.98 1.36
C TRP A 326 -16.24 -34.30 2.10
N GLN A 327 -17.18 -35.22 1.87
CA GLN A 327 -17.12 -36.58 2.37
C GLN A 327 -17.48 -37.56 1.25
N THR A 328 -16.56 -38.47 0.96
CA THR A 328 -16.81 -39.65 0.13
C THR A 328 -17.38 -40.77 1.00
N VAL A 329 -18.43 -41.44 0.53
CA VAL A 329 -19.11 -42.52 1.24
C VAL A 329 -18.57 -43.88 0.80
N ASP A 330 -18.51 -44.15 -0.51
CA ASP A 330 -17.93 -45.36 -1.14
C ASP A 330 -17.85 -45.19 -2.66
N ASP A 331 -17.10 -46.06 -3.36
CA ASP A 331 -17.13 -46.19 -4.83
C ASP A 331 -18.28 -47.12 -5.25
N CYS A 332 -19.18 -46.61 -6.09
CA CYS A 332 -20.34 -47.31 -6.62
C CYS A 332 -20.14 -47.67 -8.09
N ASP A 333 -20.21 -48.95 -8.43
CA ASP A 333 -20.15 -49.41 -9.82
C ASP A 333 -21.49 -49.16 -10.53
N VAL A 334 -21.50 -48.22 -11.48
CA VAL A 334 -22.64 -47.96 -12.37
C VAL A 334 -22.24 -48.36 -13.79
N SER A 335 -22.80 -49.49 -14.25
CA SER A 335 -22.57 -50.03 -15.61
C SER A 335 -21.11 -50.37 -15.93
N GLY A 336 -20.35 -50.88 -14.95
CA GLY A 336 -18.95 -51.29 -15.11
C GLY A 336 -17.95 -50.14 -14.95
N SER A 337 -18.37 -49.02 -14.35
CA SER A 337 -17.55 -47.84 -14.07
C SER A 337 -17.77 -47.43 -12.61
N GLU A 338 -16.69 -47.33 -11.84
CA GLU A 338 -16.73 -46.91 -10.44
C GLU A 338 -16.94 -45.38 -10.35
N PHE A 339 -17.96 -44.97 -9.58
CA PHE A 339 -18.27 -43.59 -9.25
C PHE A 339 -18.22 -43.40 -7.74
N SER A 340 -17.38 -42.50 -7.25
CA SER A 340 -17.35 -42.16 -5.82
C SER A 340 -18.62 -41.39 -5.45
N GLU A 341 -19.48 -41.97 -4.60
CA GLU A 341 -20.59 -41.25 -4.00
C GLU A 341 -20.07 -40.36 -2.87
N GLY A 342 -20.54 -39.11 -2.81
CA GLY A 342 -20.12 -38.18 -1.77
C GLY A 342 -21.02 -36.98 -1.66
N VAL A 343 -20.87 -36.23 -0.56
CA VAL A 343 -21.59 -34.99 -0.30
C VAL A 343 -20.60 -33.84 -0.12
N GLY A 344 -20.86 -32.74 -0.82
CA GLY A 344 -20.04 -31.53 -0.82
C GLY A 344 -20.85 -30.32 -0.40
N VAL A 345 -20.22 -29.45 0.39
CA VAL A 345 -20.76 -28.14 0.77
C VAL A 345 -19.75 -27.07 0.37
N TYR A 346 -20.20 -26.00 -0.28
CA TYR A 346 -19.34 -24.94 -0.79
C TYR A 346 -19.98 -23.56 -0.67
N VAL A 347 -19.10 -22.56 -0.70
CA VAL A 347 -19.44 -21.17 -1.00
C VAL A 347 -18.73 -20.81 -2.30
N ASP A 348 -19.39 -20.11 -3.20
CA ASP A 348 -18.79 -19.56 -4.42
C ASP A 348 -19.19 -18.09 -4.59
N GLY A 349 -18.43 -17.33 -5.36
CA GLY A 349 -18.78 -15.95 -5.72
C GLY A 349 -17.73 -14.92 -5.32
N THR A 350 -18.14 -13.65 -5.27
CA THR A 350 -17.24 -12.50 -5.31
C THR A 350 -17.52 -11.44 -4.24
N ILE A 351 -16.47 -10.73 -3.84
CA ILE A 351 -16.53 -9.45 -3.14
C ILE A 351 -16.17 -8.35 -4.15
N ASP A 352 -17.03 -7.35 -4.30
CA ASP A 352 -16.73 -6.11 -5.02
C ASP A 352 -17.04 -4.93 -4.09
N ALA A 353 -16.00 -4.44 -3.42
CA ALA A 353 -16.12 -3.46 -2.36
C ALA A 353 -15.09 -2.34 -2.49
N LYS A 354 -15.43 -1.18 -1.93
CA LYS A 354 -14.49 -0.10 -1.65
C LYS A 354 -14.46 0.22 -0.17
N LEU A 355 -13.26 0.31 0.38
CA LEU A 355 -13.00 0.60 1.78
C LEU A 355 -12.44 2.03 1.92
N PHE A 356 -13.13 2.83 2.74
CA PHE A 356 -12.72 4.16 3.16
C PHE A 356 -12.46 4.14 4.65
N TYR A 357 -11.41 4.85 5.07
CA TYR A 357 -11.00 4.88 6.45
C TYR A 357 -10.29 6.19 6.77
N GLY A 358 -10.28 6.51 8.05
CA GLY A 358 -9.39 7.50 8.60
C GLY A 358 -9.25 7.33 10.10
N PHE A 359 -8.12 7.74 10.64
CA PHE A 359 -7.89 7.78 12.08
C PHE A 359 -7.07 9.00 12.47
N SER A 360 -7.33 9.48 13.68
CA SER A 360 -6.61 10.54 14.35
C SER A 360 -6.19 10.04 15.72
N LEU A 361 -4.93 10.21 16.08
CA LEU A 361 -4.37 9.81 17.36
C LEU A 361 -3.57 10.96 17.95
N ILE A 362 -3.81 11.25 19.22
CA ILE A 362 -3.00 12.16 20.04
C ILE A 362 -2.46 11.35 21.21
N ALA A 363 -1.14 11.45 21.42
CA ALA A 363 -0.49 10.76 22.51
C ALA A 363 0.72 11.52 23.05
N ASN A 364 1.09 11.22 24.29
CA ASN A 364 2.29 11.73 24.94
C ASN A 364 3.29 10.59 25.10
N LEU A 365 4.55 10.85 24.76
CA LEU A 365 5.63 9.96 25.14
C LEU A 365 6.02 10.28 26.59
N ARG A 366 6.19 9.27 27.45
CA ARG A 366 6.58 9.45 28.86
C ARG A 366 7.67 8.48 29.26
N ASP A 367 8.50 8.84 30.22
CA ASP A 367 9.43 7.88 30.85
C ASP A 367 8.69 6.96 31.82
N ARG A 368 9.04 5.67 31.83
CA ARG A 368 8.55 4.73 32.85
C ARG A 368 9.41 4.80 34.10
N GLU A 369 8.77 4.68 35.28
CA GLU A 369 9.46 4.67 36.59
C GLU A 369 10.53 3.58 36.72
N LEU A 370 10.40 2.46 35.99
CA LEU A 370 11.34 1.32 36.00
C LEU A 370 12.33 1.34 34.82
N GLY A 371 12.39 2.44 34.06
CA GLY A 371 13.17 2.59 32.83
C GLY A 371 12.41 2.16 31.57
N GLY A 372 12.72 2.82 30.46
CA GLY A 372 12.00 2.67 29.18
C GLY A 372 10.96 3.77 28.95
N TYR A 373 10.24 3.68 27.84
CA TYR A 373 9.24 4.67 27.44
C TYR A 373 7.82 4.08 27.51
N GLU A 374 6.83 4.95 27.65
CA GLU A 374 5.41 4.65 27.53
C GLU A 374 4.77 5.65 26.58
N LEU A 375 3.85 5.18 25.75
CA LEU A 375 2.99 6.05 24.98
C LEU A 375 1.61 6.13 25.64
N ASP A 376 1.31 7.30 26.21
CA ASP A 376 0.04 7.63 26.83
C ASP A 376 -0.90 8.21 25.76
N VAL A 377 -1.80 7.38 25.23
CA VAL A 377 -2.78 7.79 24.22
C VAL A 377 -3.90 8.56 24.90
N THR A 378 -3.97 9.86 24.63
CA THR A 378 -4.98 10.75 25.20
C THR A 378 -6.25 10.79 24.35
N GLU A 379 -6.10 10.70 23.02
CA GLU A 379 -7.23 10.66 22.08
C GLU A 379 -6.92 9.66 20.96
N ALA A 380 -7.91 8.84 20.61
CA ALA A 380 -7.85 7.96 19.44
C ALA A 380 -9.25 7.84 18.87
N HIS A 381 -9.42 8.36 17.66
CA HIS A 381 -10.69 8.35 16.94
C HIS A 381 -10.47 7.89 15.52
N GLY A 382 -11.44 7.21 14.95
CA GLY A 382 -11.38 6.85 13.55
C GLY A 382 -12.74 6.55 12.98
N PHE A 383 -12.74 6.22 11.70
CA PHE A 383 -13.93 5.74 11.03
C PHE A 383 -13.56 4.69 9.99
N LEU A 384 -14.52 3.81 9.72
CA LEU A 384 -14.52 2.93 8.57
C LEU A 384 -15.82 3.12 7.81
N LYS A 385 -15.75 2.98 6.49
CA LYS A 385 -16.89 2.93 5.62
C LYS A 385 -16.60 1.95 4.50
N THR A 386 -17.55 1.05 4.25
CA THR A 386 -17.49 0.20 3.07
C THR A 386 -18.68 0.48 2.18
N THR A 387 -18.48 0.29 0.88
CA THR A 387 -19.51 0.40 -0.15
C THR A 387 -19.31 -0.73 -1.15
N GLY A 388 -20.35 -1.05 -1.92
CA GLY A 388 -20.33 -2.14 -2.88
C GLY A 388 -21.20 -3.31 -2.44
N GLN A 389 -20.87 -4.51 -2.88
CA GLN A 389 -21.69 -5.69 -2.63
C GLN A 389 -20.86 -6.98 -2.54
N THR A 390 -21.43 -8.00 -1.91
CA THR A 390 -21.03 -9.38 -2.14
C THR A 390 -22.04 -10.07 -3.04
N ASP A 391 -21.59 -11.04 -3.81
CA ASP A 391 -22.43 -11.87 -4.67
C ASP A 391 -22.04 -13.33 -4.45
N LEU A 392 -22.75 -13.99 -3.54
CA LEU A 392 -22.35 -15.29 -2.99
C LEU A 392 -23.38 -16.36 -3.32
N THR A 393 -22.91 -17.54 -3.69
CA THR A 393 -23.72 -18.74 -3.86
C THR A 393 -23.37 -19.74 -2.76
N TYR A 394 -24.36 -20.07 -1.94
CA TYR A 394 -24.28 -21.14 -0.96
C TYR A 394 -24.78 -22.42 -1.61
N GLY A 395 -24.01 -23.51 -1.52
CA GLY A 395 -24.34 -24.73 -2.23
C GLY A 395 -24.05 -26.00 -1.45
N ILE A 396 -24.91 -26.98 -1.67
CA ILE A 396 -24.78 -28.34 -1.19
C ILE A 396 -25.19 -29.31 -2.28
N GLY A 397 -24.43 -30.39 -2.46
CA GLY A 397 -24.67 -31.36 -3.53
C GLY A 397 -24.13 -32.73 -3.20
N GLY A 398 -24.81 -33.75 -3.71
CA GLY A 398 -24.41 -35.15 -3.58
C GLY A 398 -25.33 -35.96 -2.67
N VAL A 399 -24.80 -37.09 -2.20
CA VAL A 399 -25.55 -38.10 -1.44
C VAL A 399 -24.73 -38.51 -0.23
N GLY A 400 -25.33 -38.42 0.97
CA GLY A 400 -24.68 -38.90 2.19
C GLY A 400 -25.19 -38.26 3.47
N ASN A 401 -24.50 -38.57 4.56
CA ASN A 401 -24.72 -37.96 5.87
C ASN A 401 -23.70 -36.85 6.09
N ILE A 402 -24.16 -35.62 6.24
CA ILE A 402 -23.30 -34.48 6.55
C ILE A 402 -23.18 -34.41 8.07
N ASP A 403 -22.10 -34.97 8.59
CA ASP A 403 -21.78 -34.97 10.02
C ASP A 403 -20.52 -34.13 10.27
N ILE A 404 -20.72 -32.84 10.52
CA ILE A 404 -19.61 -31.89 10.72
C ILE A 404 -18.77 -32.28 11.95
N SER A 405 -19.37 -32.96 12.94
CA SER A 405 -18.63 -33.42 14.14
C SER A 405 -17.53 -34.43 13.79
N ARG A 406 -17.69 -35.19 12.70
CA ARG A 406 -16.68 -36.14 12.21
C ARG A 406 -15.51 -35.47 11.49
N ALA A 407 -15.66 -34.20 11.07
CA ALA A 407 -14.56 -33.41 10.51
C ALA A 407 -13.61 -32.84 11.57
N GLY A 408 -13.76 -33.23 12.85
CA GLY A 408 -12.90 -32.77 13.95
C GLY A 408 -13.12 -31.30 14.35
N LYS A 409 -14.18 -30.68 13.87
CA LYS A 409 -14.61 -29.32 14.23
C LYS A 409 -15.93 -29.38 15.01
N GLY A 410 -16.16 -28.41 15.89
CA GLY A 410 -17.45 -28.25 16.56
C GLY A 410 -18.59 -28.04 15.56
N ASN A 411 -19.84 -28.06 16.05
CA ASN A 411 -21.01 -27.68 15.25
C ASN A 411 -21.67 -26.46 15.94
N PRO A 412 -21.63 -25.26 15.36
CA PRO A 412 -21.11 -24.93 14.01
C PRO A 412 -19.59 -25.03 13.88
N ALA A 413 -19.11 -25.38 12.68
CA ALA A 413 -17.70 -25.32 12.31
C ALA A 413 -17.36 -23.98 11.65
N PHE A 414 -16.22 -23.40 12.03
CA PHE A 414 -15.69 -22.18 11.44
C PHE A 414 -14.45 -22.45 10.59
N TYR A 415 -14.35 -21.76 9.46
CA TYR A 415 -13.23 -21.85 8.52
C TYR A 415 -12.74 -20.43 8.25
N GLU A 416 -11.70 -20.03 8.96
CA GLU A 416 -11.11 -18.70 8.83
C GLU A 416 -10.07 -18.71 7.71
N GLN A 417 -10.23 -17.80 6.74
CA GLN A 417 -9.19 -17.50 5.76
C GLN A 417 -8.15 -16.55 6.38
N PRO A 418 -6.91 -16.55 5.86
CA PRO A 418 -5.91 -15.55 6.23
C PRO A 418 -6.42 -14.13 5.98
N GLU A 419 -5.96 -13.20 6.81
CA GLU A 419 -6.16 -11.77 6.58
C GLU A 419 -5.41 -11.34 5.32
N VAL A 420 -6.04 -10.51 4.48
CA VAL A 420 -5.47 -10.03 3.21
C VAL A 420 -5.36 -8.51 3.26
N HIS A 421 -4.14 -8.00 3.19
CA HIS A 421 -3.87 -6.57 3.18
C HIS A 421 -4.21 -5.96 1.81
N VAL A 422 -4.85 -4.79 1.82
CA VAL A 422 -5.27 -4.05 0.62
C VAL A 422 -4.77 -2.62 0.72
N GLY A 423 -3.61 -2.36 0.10
CA GLY A 423 -2.96 -1.05 0.14
C GLY A 423 -2.31 -0.73 1.49
N GLY A 424 -2.41 0.54 1.88
CA GLY A 424 -1.84 1.04 3.14
C GLY A 424 -0.51 1.77 3.00
N MET A 425 -0.02 2.28 4.15
CA MET A 425 1.22 3.03 4.24
C MET A 425 2.09 2.49 5.37
N GLY A 426 3.38 2.40 5.10
CA GLY A 426 4.40 1.97 6.04
C GLY A 426 5.56 2.94 6.05
N GLN A 427 5.93 3.40 7.23
CA GLN A 427 7.03 4.34 7.40
C GLN A 427 7.90 3.93 8.58
N ILE A 428 9.20 3.84 8.32
CA ILE A 428 10.21 3.59 9.35
C ILE A 428 11.21 4.73 9.35
N SER A 429 11.51 5.23 10.54
CA SER A 429 12.58 6.17 10.83
C SER A 429 13.33 5.70 12.08
N PRO A 430 14.59 6.11 12.31
CA PRO A 430 15.31 5.74 13.52
C PRO A 430 14.53 6.13 14.78
N GLY A 431 13.97 5.14 15.50
CA GLY A 431 13.18 5.35 16.69
C GLY A 431 11.67 5.53 16.49
N ALA A 432 11.14 5.39 15.26
CA ALA A 432 9.70 5.38 15.02
C ALA A 432 9.33 4.45 13.85
N SER A 433 8.25 3.69 14.00
CA SER A 433 7.60 2.96 12.91
C SER A 433 6.10 3.16 12.96
N VAL A 434 5.49 3.40 11.82
CA VAL A 434 4.03 3.49 11.68
C VAL A 434 3.63 2.67 10.48
N TRP A 435 2.68 1.77 10.69
CA TRP A 435 2.03 1.01 9.63
C TRP A 435 0.54 1.19 9.77
N VAL A 436 -0.10 1.52 8.66
CA VAL A 436 -1.54 1.63 8.55
C VAL A 436 -1.95 0.71 7.43
N THR A 437 -2.56 -0.41 7.79
CA THR A 437 -2.77 -1.56 6.90
C THR A 437 -4.26 -1.84 6.80
N PRO A 438 -4.92 -1.40 5.71
CA PRO A 438 -6.29 -1.80 5.44
C PRO A 438 -6.29 -3.28 5.06
N TYR A 439 -7.34 -4.00 5.46
CA TYR A 439 -7.43 -5.43 5.17
C TYR A 439 -8.88 -5.87 4.97
N TYR A 440 -9.03 -7.06 4.38
CA TYR A 440 -10.25 -7.85 4.50
C TYR A 440 -9.94 -9.27 4.99
N LYS A 441 -10.91 -9.91 5.64
CA LYS A 441 -10.83 -11.30 6.09
C LYS A 441 -12.18 -11.97 5.88
N VAL A 442 -12.16 -13.24 5.43
CA VAL A 442 -13.38 -14.02 5.25
C VAL A 442 -13.40 -15.19 6.24
N ILE A 443 -14.53 -15.38 6.91
CA ILE A 443 -14.77 -16.52 7.79
C ILE A 443 -16.02 -17.24 7.30
N TYR A 444 -15.91 -18.53 7.04
CA TYR A 444 -17.07 -19.35 6.71
C TYR A 444 -17.57 -20.10 7.94
N GLN A 445 -18.88 -20.33 7.96
CA GLN A 445 -19.55 -21.12 8.99
C GLN A 445 -20.34 -22.23 8.33
N LEU A 446 -20.30 -23.42 8.91
CA LEU A 446 -21.11 -24.56 8.49
C LEU A 446 -21.76 -25.19 9.73
N ALA A 447 -23.07 -25.39 9.70
CA ALA A 447 -23.82 -26.07 10.75
C ALA A 447 -24.80 -27.09 10.16
N THR A 448 -25.00 -28.20 10.86
CA THR A 448 -26.01 -29.21 10.55
C THR A 448 -26.92 -29.46 11.74
N ILE A 449 -28.21 -29.65 11.45
CA ILE A 449 -29.25 -29.92 12.45
C ILE A 449 -30.03 -31.14 11.99
N ASN A 450 -30.26 -32.08 12.90
CA ASN A 450 -31.10 -33.25 12.67
C ASN A 450 -32.53 -32.92 13.09
N GLY A 451 -33.48 -32.89 12.14
CA GLY A 451 -34.86 -32.47 12.37
C GLY A 451 -35.29 -31.23 11.56
N SER A 452 -36.58 -31.13 11.25
CA SER A 452 -37.20 -30.03 10.49
C SER A 452 -37.90 -28.96 11.35
N THR A 453 -38.12 -29.22 12.65
CA THR A 453 -38.82 -28.31 13.57
C THR A 453 -38.00 -28.05 14.85
N GLY A 454 -37.60 -26.81 15.12
CA GLY A 454 -36.94 -26.42 16.38
C GLY A 454 -36.49 -24.95 16.41
N GLY A 455 -36.71 -24.28 17.54
CA GLY A 455 -36.25 -22.90 17.81
C GLY A 455 -34.72 -22.75 17.93
N PRO A 456 -34.19 -21.62 18.42
CA PRO A 456 -32.79 -21.20 18.26
C PRO A 456 -31.72 -22.08 18.94
N SER A 457 -32.10 -23.16 19.63
CA SER A 457 -31.15 -24.13 20.21
C SER A 457 -30.92 -25.31 19.26
N LEU A 458 -29.73 -25.36 18.67
CA LEU A 458 -29.21 -26.42 17.80
C LEU A 458 -29.18 -27.78 18.53
N GLN A 459 -30.12 -28.69 18.27
CA GLN A 459 -29.86 -30.12 18.52
C GLN A 459 -28.92 -30.61 17.42
N THR A 460 -27.64 -30.76 17.78
CA THR A 460 -26.54 -31.10 16.87
C THR A 460 -26.66 -32.55 16.38
N GLY A 461 -26.55 -32.75 15.08
CA GLY A 461 -26.59 -34.10 14.50
C GLY A 461 -26.24 -34.12 13.01
N ALA A 462 -25.96 -35.32 12.50
CA ALA A 462 -25.74 -35.54 11.07
C ALA A 462 -27.03 -35.25 10.28
N ALA A 463 -26.93 -34.50 9.20
CA ALA A 463 -28.05 -34.25 8.29
C ALA A 463 -27.92 -35.14 7.05
N GLN A 464 -28.91 -36.01 6.81
CA GLN A 464 -28.92 -36.88 5.63
C GLN A 464 -29.41 -36.10 4.42
N PHE A 465 -28.58 -35.95 3.40
CA PHE A 465 -28.87 -35.16 2.21
C PHE A 465 -28.72 -36.00 0.95
N ASN A 466 -29.68 -35.88 0.04
CA ASN A 466 -29.65 -36.51 -1.27
C ASN A 466 -30.22 -35.56 -2.32
N GLY A 467 -29.34 -34.93 -3.07
CA GLY A 467 -29.75 -33.97 -4.09
C GLY A 467 -28.72 -32.91 -4.37
N ARG A 468 -29.21 -31.74 -4.79
CA ARG A 468 -28.45 -30.53 -5.00
C ARG A 468 -29.34 -29.34 -4.65
N MET A 469 -28.85 -28.48 -3.76
CA MET A 469 -29.50 -27.23 -3.44
C MET A 469 -28.48 -26.11 -3.44
N SER A 470 -28.90 -24.95 -3.91
CA SER A 470 -28.11 -23.74 -3.86
C SER A 470 -28.98 -22.50 -3.72
N SER A 471 -28.40 -21.44 -3.19
CA SER A 471 -29.02 -20.12 -3.16
C SER A 471 -27.96 -19.07 -3.45
N ARG A 472 -28.26 -18.16 -4.38
CA ARG A 472 -27.44 -16.98 -4.66
C ARG A 472 -27.98 -15.80 -3.87
N VAL A 473 -27.12 -15.11 -3.15
CA VAL A 473 -27.42 -13.96 -2.32
C VAL A 473 -26.49 -12.82 -2.68
N ILE A 474 -27.06 -11.72 -3.16
CA ILE A 474 -26.35 -10.47 -3.36
C ILE A 474 -26.63 -9.56 -2.16
N THR A 475 -25.61 -9.27 -1.36
CA THR A 475 -25.68 -8.46 -0.16
C THR A 475 -25.10 -7.08 -0.43
N ASP A 476 -25.89 -6.03 -0.25
CA ASP A 476 -25.42 -4.64 -0.30
C ASP A 476 -24.61 -4.33 0.97
N LEU A 477 -23.39 -3.83 0.82
CA LEU A 477 -22.54 -3.42 1.95
C LEU A 477 -22.98 -2.06 2.53
N GLY A 478 -23.85 -1.34 1.82
CA GLY A 478 -24.45 -0.10 2.25
C GLY A 478 -23.60 1.13 1.99
N ASN A 479 -24.12 2.26 2.45
CA ASN A 479 -23.46 3.55 2.36
C ASN A 479 -23.54 4.28 3.72
N PHE A 480 -22.90 3.69 4.73
CA PHE A 480 -22.85 4.24 6.08
C PHE A 480 -21.42 4.20 6.63
N GLN A 481 -21.15 5.07 7.59
CA GLN A 481 -19.87 5.21 8.24
C GLN A 481 -19.99 4.73 9.69
N VAL A 482 -18.97 3.98 10.12
CA VAL A 482 -18.83 3.49 11.49
C VAL A 482 -17.70 4.26 12.14
N ASN A 483 -17.99 4.95 13.24
CA ASN A 483 -17.00 5.73 13.99
C ASN A 483 -16.47 4.93 15.19
N PHE A 484 -15.17 5.06 15.46
CA PHE A 484 -14.46 4.38 16.54
C PHE A 484 -13.87 5.40 17.53
N PRO A 485 -13.79 5.05 18.84
CA PRO A 485 -14.32 3.83 19.45
C PRO A 485 -15.86 3.84 19.48
N THR A 486 -16.53 2.69 19.38
CA THR A 486 -18.00 2.60 19.39
C THR A 486 -18.57 2.65 20.80
N ASP A 487 -19.82 3.11 20.96
CA ASP A 487 -20.43 3.16 22.31
C ASP A 487 -20.72 1.73 22.76
N LYS A 488 -20.62 1.47 24.08
CA LYS A 488 -21.02 0.16 24.60
C LYS A 488 -22.48 -0.07 24.21
N GLU A 489 -22.66 -1.16 23.46
CA GLU A 489 -23.80 -1.51 22.62
C GLU A 489 -24.21 -0.44 21.59
N PRO A 490 -24.15 -0.75 20.28
CA PRO A 490 -24.63 0.16 19.25
C PRO A 490 -26.12 0.46 19.50
N PRO A 491 -26.55 1.74 19.49
CA PRO A 491 -27.96 2.08 19.60
C PRO A 491 -28.75 1.30 18.55
N GLN A 492 -29.94 0.81 18.93
CA GLN A 492 -30.90 0.15 18.06
C GLN A 492 -31.25 0.97 16.79
N GLU A 493 -30.87 2.25 16.76
CA GLU A 493 -31.02 3.18 15.63
C GLU A 493 -29.95 3.04 14.53
N MET A 494 -28.80 2.37 14.75
CA MET A 494 -27.87 2.02 13.65
C MET A 494 -28.44 0.93 12.72
N TYR A 495 -29.55 0.31 13.10
CA TYR A 495 -30.33 -0.64 12.28
C TYR A 495 -31.29 0.05 11.29
N ASN A 496 -31.25 1.38 11.15
CA ASN A 496 -32.03 2.08 10.13
C ASN A 496 -31.32 1.94 8.77
N ASP A 497 -31.53 0.76 8.18
CA ASP A 497 -30.83 0.16 7.05
C ASP A 497 -30.70 1.09 5.83
N LYS A 498 -29.56 1.78 5.71
CA LYS A 498 -29.13 2.42 4.45
C LYS A 498 -28.68 1.38 3.39
N ARG A 499 -28.75 0.08 3.68
CA ARG A 499 -28.53 -0.98 2.68
C ARG A 499 -29.83 -1.30 1.98
N HIS A 500 -29.72 -1.74 0.74
CA HIS A 500 -30.80 -2.43 0.07
C HIS A 500 -30.96 -3.83 0.65
N LYS A 501 -32.21 -4.32 0.66
CA LYS A 501 -32.49 -5.72 0.99
C LYS A 501 -31.69 -6.64 0.09
N ASN A 502 -31.19 -7.73 0.68
CA ASN A 502 -30.49 -8.78 -0.07
C ASN A 502 -31.34 -9.26 -1.25
N ARG A 503 -30.71 -9.38 -2.43
CA ARG A 503 -31.34 -9.98 -3.61
C ARG A 503 -31.03 -11.46 -3.61
N ILE A 504 -32.08 -12.28 -3.49
CA ILE A 504 -31.97 -13.73 -3.35
C ILE A 504 -32.50 -14.39 -4.61
N ALA A 505 -31.75 -15.34 -5.16
CA ALA A 505 -32.18 -16.18 -6.27
C ALA A 505 -31.99 -17.66 -5.89
N ILE A 506 -33.06 -18.44 -6.06
CA ILE A 506 -33.06 -19.89 -5.88
C ILE A 506 -33.06 -20.51 -7.27
N PRO A 507 -32.00 -21.22 -7.69
CA PRO A 507 -31.94 -21.84 -9.00
C PRO A 507 -33.02 -22.91 -9.19
N GLY A 508 -33.59 -22.97 -10.40
CA GLY A 508 -34.63 -23.95 -10.74
C GLY A 508 -34.12 -25.39 -10.93
N ASP A 509 -32.80 -25.60 -10.93
CA ASP A 509 -32.14 -26.91 -10.98
C ASP A 509 -31.84 -27.47 -9.58
N ASN A 510 -32.32 -26.83 -8.52
CA ASN A 510 -32.32 -27.43 -7.19
C ASN A 510 -33.25 -28.65 -7.17
N ILE A 511 -32.71 -29.81 -6.81
CA ILE A 511 -33.41 -31.10 -6.84
C ILE A 511 -33.11 -31.85 -5.55
N LEU A 512 -34.15 -32.39 -4.92
CA LEU A 512 -34.04 -33.33 -3.81
C LEU A 512 -34.58 -34.69 -4.25
N TYR A 513 -33.80 -35.74 -4.03
CA TYR A 513 -34.19 -37.12 -4.36
C TYR A 513 -34.77 -37.88 -3.16
N GLY A 514 -34.57 -37.38 -1.93
CA GLY A 514 -35.02 -38.03 -0.69
C GLY A 514 -34.66 -37.23 0.56
N SER A 515 -35.42 -37.40 1.64
CA SER A 515 -35.08 -36.92 2.98
C SER A 515 -35.31 -38.01 4.03
N SER A 516 -34.66 -37.88 5.20
CA SER A 516 -34.98 -38.73 6.36
C SER A 516 -36.41 -38.47 6.84
N ALA A 517 -36.96 -39.38 7.65
CA ALA A 517 -38.31 -39.24 8.22
C ALA A 517 -38.50 -38.01 9.13
N VAL A 518 -37.39 -37.48 9.67
CA VAL A 518 -37.39 -36.29 10.54
C VAL A 518 -36.90 -35.03 9.82
N GLY A 519 -36.45 -35.15 8.57
CA GLY A 519 -35.82 -34.07 7.82
C GLY A 519 -34.43 -33.68 8.33
N GLY A 520 -33.93 -32.53 7.88
CA GLY A 520 -32.67 -31.97 8.32
C GLY A 520 -32.47 -30.53 7.85
N GLN A 521 -31.48 -29.85 8.44
CA GLN A 521 -31.09 -28.50 8.06
C GLN A 521 -29.59 -28.38 7.89
N VAL A 522 -29.17 -27.58 6.92
CA VAL A 522 -27.77 -27.20 6.67
C VAL A 522 -27.70 -25.68 6.60
N ALA A 523 -26.89 -25.08 7.46
CA ALA A 523 -26.67 -23.64 7.50
C ALA A 523 -25.24 -23.33 7.03
N ILE A 524 -25.12 -22.49 6.00
CA ILE A 524 -23.86 -22.04 5.42
C ILE A 524 -23.78 -20.53 5.60
N GLY A 525 -22.77 -20.06 6.35
CA GLY A 525 -22.56 -18.65 6.66
C GLY A 525 -21.26 -18.11 6.09
N THR A 526 -21.24 -16.80 5.82
CA THR A 526 -20.04 -16.04 5.47
C THR A 526 -20.00 -14.75 6.27
N PHE A 527 -18.89 -14.52 6.95
CA PHE A 527 -18.54 -13.25 7.55
C PHE A 527 -17.45 -12.61 6.70
N VAL A 528 -17.73 -11.42 6.17
CA VAL A 528 -16.75 -10.60 5.46
C VAL A 528 -16.37 -9.44 6.37
N ASN A 529 -15.15 -9.47 6.87
CA ASN A 529 -14.59 -8.46 7.73
C ASN A 529 -13.78 -7.49 6.87
N PHE A 530 -14.02 -6.20 7.04
CA PHE A 530 -13.20 -5.13 6.49
C PHE A 530 -12.64 -4.32 7.63
N GLY A 531 -11.34 -4.02 7.60
CA GLY A 531 -10.75 -3.29 8.72
C GLY A 531 -9.49 -2.52 8.39
N LEU A 532 -9.00 -1.84 9.42
CA LEU A 532 -7.78 -1.07 9.41
C LEU A 532 -6.95 -1.47 10.64
N LYS A 533 -5.76 -1.97 10.39
CA LYS A 533 -4.76 -2.29 11.41
C LYS A 533 -3.76 -1.14 11.52
N ILE A 534 -3.48 -0.70 12.75
CA ILE A 534 -2.60 0.45 12.99
C ILE A 534 -1.48 0.01 13.94
N ASP A 535 -0.32 -0.31 13.37
CA ASP A 535 0.87 -0.68 14.14
C ASP A 535 1.80 0.53 14.28
N ILE A 536 1.81 1.14 15.45
CA ILE A 536 2.69 2.27 15.76
C ILE A 536 3.71 1.81 16.81
N SER A 537 4.98 2.18 16.62
CA SER A 537 6.00 2.03 17.65
C SER A 537 6.92 3.24 17.70
N PHE A 538 7.23 3.69 18.91
CA PHE A 538 8.27 4.67 19.18
C PHE A 538 9.32 4.04 20.08
N PHE A 539 10.59 4.08 19.65
CA PHE A 539 11.73 3.51 20.36
C PHE A 539 11.56 2.04 20.79
N GLY A 540 10.80 1.25 20.02
CA GLY A 540 10.52 -0.15 20.32
C GLY A 540 9.36 -0.37 21.29
N VAL A 541 8.68 0.69 21.72
CA VAL A 541 7.44 0.61 22.51
C VAL A 541 6.26 0.61 21.55
N PRO A 542 5.50 -0.49 21.43
CA PRO A 542 4.32 -0.54 20.59
C PRO A 542 3.16 0.23 21.24
N VAL A 543 2.32 0.85 20.41
CA VAL A 543 1.00 1.34 20.80
C VAL A 543 0.05 0.15 20.82
N PRO A 544 -0.87 0.05 21.80
CA PRO A 544 -1.93 -0.96 21.76
C PRO A 544 -2.64 -0.90 20.40
N ASP A 545 -2.66 -2.02 19.68
CA ASP A 545 -3.15 -2.17 18.31
C ASP A 545 -4.66 -1.87 18.24
N PRO A 546 -5.07 -0.67 17.81
CA PRO A 546 -6.48 -0.39 17.60
C PRO A 546 -6.90 -1.07 16.31
N LYS A 547 -7.56 -2.21 16.43
CA LYS A 547 -8.17 -2.91 15.30
C LYS A 547 -9.56 -2.33 15.05
N LEU A 548 -9.69 -1.53 14.00
CA LEU A 548 -11.00 -1.06 13.52
C LEU A 548 -11.53 -2.11 12.55
N GLU A 549 -12.75 -2.60 12.75
CA GLU A 549 -13.34 -3.63 11.89
C GLU A 549 -14.85 -3.46 11.75
N ILE A 550 -15.36 -3.65 10.53
CA ILE A 550 -16.79 -3.82 10.20
C ILE A 550 -16.97 -5.25 9.68
N ILE A 551 -17.98 -5.95 10.20
CA ILE A 551 -18.27 -7.34 9.86
C ILE A 551 -19.63 -7.42 9.18
N TYR A 552 -19.66 -7.97 7.97
CA TYR A 552 -20.91 -8.28 7.26
C TYR A 552 -21.17 -9.79 7.31
N ASN A 553 -22.29 -10.20 7.90
CA ASN A 553 -22.72 -11.60 7.91
C ASN A 553 -23.83 -11.83 6.88
N THR A 554 -23.70 -12.90 6.09
CA THR A 554 -24.82 -13.51 5.37
C THR A 554 -24.82 -15.02 5.61
N MET A 555 -26.00 -15.58 5.94
CA MET A 555 -26.19 -17.02 6.12
C MET A 555 -27.37 -17.55 5.30
N GLY A 556 -27.14 -18.63 4.57
CA GLY A 556 -28.20 -19.44 3.95
C GLY A 556 -28.46 -20.72 4.74
N LYS A 557 -29.70 -20.88 5.21
CA LYS A 557 -30.19 -22.09 5.87
C LYS A 557 -31.11 -22.84 4.91
N PHE A 558 -30.72 -24.05 4.58
CA PHE A 558 -31.50 -24.98 3.78
C PHE A 558 -32.17 -25.98 4.71
N SER A 559 -33.49 -26.09 4.66
CA SER A 559 -34.27 -27.08 5.41
C SER A 559 -34.93 -28.04 4.43
N PHE A 560 -34.90 -29.34 4.72
CA PHE A 560 -35.53 -30.35 3.89
C PHE A 560 -36.26 -31.38 4.76
N TYR A 561 -37.44 -31.80 4.31
CA TYR A 561 -38.35 -32.64 5.08
C TYR A 561 -39.27 -33.47 4.17
N PRO A 562 -39.79 -34.60 4.67
CA PRO A 562 -40.76 -35.39 3.91
C PRO A 562 -42.04 -34.56 3.70
N GLY A 563 -42.60 -34.62 2.49
CA GLY A 563 -43.85 -33.95 2.12
C GLY A 563 -45.08 -34.67 2.66
N ASP A 564 -46.20 -33.95 2.76
CA ASP A 564 -47.43 -34.40 3.39
C ASP A 564 -48.31 -35.32 2.50
N GLY A 565 -47.85 -35.67 1.29
CA GLY A 565 -48.62 -36.39 0.27
C GLY A 565 -48.40 -37.91 0.23
N GLU A 566 -49.40 -38.65 -0.27
CA GLU A 566 -49.38 -40.12 -0.45
C GLU A 566 -48.31 -40.65 -1.44
N HIS A 567 -47.53 -39.78 -2.09
CA HIS A 567 -46.56 -40.11 -3.14
C HIS A 567 -45.08 -39.93 -2.76
N GLY A 568 -44.73 -39.76 -1.48
CA GLY A 568 -43.33 -39.71 -1.04
C GLY A 568 -42.58 -38.46 -1.53
N GLU A 569 -43.30 -37.34 -1.69
CA GLU A 569 -42.73 -36.05 -2.07
C GLU A 569 -41.75 -35.55 -1.00
N VAL A 570 -40.75 -34.75 -1.40
CA VAL A 570 -39.78 -34.12 -0.47
C VAL A 570 -39.84 -32.62 -0.69
N CYS A 571 -39.92 -31.87 0.41
CA CYS A 571 -40.01 -30.41 0.40
C CYS A 571 -38.68 -29.79 0.83
N ALA A 572 -38.39 -28.60 0.28
CA ALA A 572 -37.27 -27.76 0.67
C ALA A 572 -37.78 -26.38 1.09
N ASP A 573 -37.19 -25.81 2.12
CA ASP A 573 -37.37 -24.43 2.54
C ASP A 573 -36.01 -23.72 2.64
N TYR A 574 -36.00 -22.44 2.32
CA TYR A 574 -34.80 -21.61 2.21
C TYR A 574 -34.98 -20.37 3.07
N ASP A 575 -34.10 -20.20 4.05
CA ASP A 575 -34.11 -19.04 4.94
C ASP A 575 -32.76 -18.34 4.88
N ILE A 576 -32.77 -17.03 4.65
CA ILE A 576 -31.57 -16.20 4.60
C ILE A 576 -31.61 -15.26 5.81
N MET A 577 -30.62 -15.39 6.69
CA MET A 577 -30.58 -14.67 7.97
C MET A 577 -29.24 -13.93 8.16
N GLN A 578 -29.27 -12.90 9.00
CA GLN A 578 -28.08 -12.29 9.61
C GLN A 578 -27.89 -12.88 11.01
N VAL A 579 -26.69 -13.33 11.36
CA VAL A 579 -26.40 -14.02 12.64
C VAL A 579 -25.26 -13.31 13.38
N PRO A 580 -25.28 -13.19 14.71
CA PRO A 580 -24.18 -12.57 15.45
C PRO A 580 -22.87 -13.38 15.35
N PRO A 581 -21.69 -12.74 15.23
CA PRO A 581 -20.39 -13.41 15.27
C PRO A 581 -20.11 -14.14 16.60
N PRO A 582 -19.21 -15.15 16.59
CA PRO A 582 -18.96 -16.05 17.72
C PRO A 582 -18.20 -15.44 18.92
N SER A 583 -17.77 -14.17 18.91
CA SER A 583 -17.20 -13.52 20.09
C SER A 583 -17.78 -12.13 20.36
N THR A 584 -17.80 -11.76 21.64
CA THR A 584 -18.43 -10.56 22.21
C THR A 584 -17.59 -9.30 22.14
N ASP A 585 -16.43 -9.33 21.48
CA ASP A 585 -15.47 -8.20 21.45
C ASP A 585 -15.57 -7.36 20.16
N TYR A 586 -16.59 -7.60 19.33
CA TYR A 586 -16.78 -6.90 18.05
C TYR A 586 -17.98 -5.97 18.07
N VAL A 587 -17.87 -4.90 17.27
CA VAL A 587 -19.00 -4.07 16.89
C VAL A 587 -19.82 -4.85 15.86
N GLN A 588 -21.03 -5.25 16.23
CA GLN A 588 -22.01 -5.81 15.31
C GLN A 588 -22.81 -4.68 14.65
N LEU A 589 -23.03 -4.77 13.34
CA LEU A 589 -23.99 -3.99 12.57
C LEU A 589 -24.88 -4.89 11.70
#